data_AF-A0A7V3GUV3-F1
#
_entry.id   AF-A0A7V3GUV3-F1
#
_cell.length_a   1.000
_cell.length_b   1.000
_cell.length_c   1.000
_cell.angle_alpha   90.00
_cell.angle_beta   90.00
_cell.angle_gamma   90.00
#
_symmetry.space_group_name_H-M   'P 1'
#
loop_
_entity.id
_entity.type
_entity.pdbx_description
1 polymer ?
#
loop_
_entity_poly.entity_id
_entity_poly.type
_entity_poly.pdbx_seq_one_letter_code
_entity_poly.pdbx_strand_id
1 'polypeptide(L)'
;AYGSCAYEGCIPALANLGSRDFLLNTVYVDQPTNDNPNRIMPQPRYPVDEGVLELPVFYDSVKALDQVVEVDYLIPGCPPEPHQVWAVMQVVINAFQHGAPLPPKGSIVGAGDVAMCEECPLEKSEKSIARFYRPYEITPEPGVCLLEQGIICMGPATRSGCGALCPQVGMGCRGCYGPPPGVYDQGAKMLSAIASVIAAGEPGQPEEEIERDIQAVIDTIPDPAGTFYRFSMAHSLLHRARIQESVQ
;
A
#
# COMPACT_ATOMS: atom_id res chain seq x y z
N ALA A 1 -7.92 -14.63 -1.26
CA ALA A 1 -8.06 -13.20 -0.95
C ALA A 1 -8.32 -12.42 -2.23
N TYR A 2 -9.47 -11.78 -2.34
CA TYR A 2 -9.86 -11.02 -3.52
C TYR A 2 -9.73 -9.51 -3.27
N GLY A 3 -8.81 -8.86 -3.98
CA GLY A 3 -8.49 -7.44 -3.82
C GLY A 3 -7.42 -7.17 -2.77
N SER A 4 -6.79 -6.00 -2.87
CA SER A 4 -5.71 -5.55 -1.98
C SER A 4 -6.12 -5.52 -0.50
N CYS A 5 -7.40 -5.24 -0.18
CA CYS A 5 -7.88 -5.25 1.21
C CYS A 5 -7.75 -6.64 1.83
N ALA A 6 -8.17 -7.67 1.09
CA ALA A 6 -8.06 -9.04 1.56
C ALA A 6 -6.62 -9.55 1.49
N TYR A 7 -5.83 -9.09 0.51
CA TYR A 7 -4.45 -9.54 0.30
C TYR A 7 -3.47 -8.92 1.30
N GLU A 8 -3.47 -7.60 1.50
CA GLU A 8 -2.45 -6.91 2.31
C GLU A 8 -3.04 -5.89 3.33
N GLY A 9 -4.37 -5.83 3.45
CA GLY A 9 -5.09 -4.91 4.32
C GLY A 9 -5.49 -3.59 3.67
N CYS A 10 -4.81 -3.17 2.59
CA CYS A 10 -5.09 -1.95 1.81
C CYS A 10 -5.04 -0.66 2.67
N ILE A 11 -5.65 0.42 2.18
CA ILE A 11 -5.77 1.73 2.81
C ILE A 11 -6.32 1.63 4.25
N PRO A 12 -7.33 0.78 4.58
CA PRO A 12 -7.77 0.61 5.95
C PRO A 12 -6.64 0.25 6.92
N ALA A 13 -5.60 -0.46 6.47
CA ALA A 13 -4.48 -0.84 7.32
C ALA A 13 -3.61 0.34 7.78
N LEU A 14 -3.74 1.53 7.18
CA LEU A 14 -3.12 2.75 7.73
C LEU A 14 -3.67 3.11 9.12
N ALA A 15 -4.86 2.62 9.47
CA ALA A 15 -5.39 2.69 10.83
C ALA A 15 -4.42 2.10 11.87
N ASN A 16 -3.56 1.15 11.48
CA ASN A 16 -2.55 0.55 12.36
C ASN A 16 -1.45 1.54 12.79
N LEU A 17 -1.39 2.73 12.19
CA LEU A 17 -0.52 3.83 12.66
C LEU A 17 -1.10 4.57 13.87
N GLY A 18 -2.37 4.35 14.20
CA GLY A 18 -3.05 4.89 15.38
C GLY A 18 -3.62 3.78 16.28
N SER A 19 -4.11 4.17 17.46
CA SER A 19 -4.81 3.24 18.35
C SER A 19 -6.29 3.19 18.01
N ARG A 20 -6.96 2.11 18.40
CA ARG A 20 -8.42 2.02 18.35
C ARG A 20 -9.07 3.23 19.04
N ASP A 21 -8.62 3.59 20.23
CA ASP A 21 -9.18 4.72 20.97
C ASP A 21 -8.95 6.05 20.27
N PHE A 22 -7.76 6.27 19.70
CA PHE A 22 -7.47 7.46 18.90
C PHE A 22 -8.43 7.56 17.71
N LEU A 23 -8.63 6.46 16.97
CA LEU A 23 -9.53 6.41 15.82
C LEU A 23 -10.98 6.66 16.21
N LEU A 24 -11.47 5.98 17.25
CA LEU A 24 -12.86 6.11 17.69
C LEU A 24 -13.13 7.51 18.28
N ASN A 25 -12.22 8.07 19.08
CA ASN A 25 -12.37 9.45 19.57
C ASN A 25 -12.36 10.45 18.41
N THR A 26 -11.43 10.28 17.46
CA THR A 26 -11.36 11.11 16.25
C THR A 26 -12.70 11.12 15.51
N VAL A 27 -13.34 9.96 15.34
CA VAL A 27 -14.60 9.83 14.57
C VAL A 27 -15.81 10.31 15.37
N TYR A 28 -15.98 9.87 16.63
CA TYR A 28 -17.24 10.05 17.37
C TYR A 28 -17.26 11.24 18.31
N VAL A 29 -16.11 11.88 18.54
CA VAL A 29 -15.98 12.94 19.54
C VAL A 29 -15.29 14.18 19.00
N ASP A 30 -14.10 14.02 18.41
CA ASP A 30 -13.22 15.17 18.16
C ASP A 30 -13.50 15.91 16.84
N GLN A 31 -14.34 15.36 15.94
CA GLN A 31 -14.73 16.09 14.73
C GLN A 31 -15.57 17.33 15.07
N PRO A 32 -15.29 18.50 14.47
CA PRO A 32 -16.03 19.74 14.73
C PRO A 32 -17.53 19.66 14.44
N THR A 33 -17.94 18.72 13.58
CA THR A 33 -19.33 18.52 13.17
C THR A 33 -20.11 17.56 14.05
N ASN A 34 -19.47 16.95 15.06
CA ASN A 34 -20.14 16.01 15.95
C ASN A 34 -21.03 16.73 16.95
N ASP A 35 -22.33 16.44 16.91
CA ASP A 35 -23.27 16.80 17.98
C ASP A 35 -23.31 15.66 19.02
N ASN A 36 -22.29 15.63 19.88
CA ASN A 36 -22.13 14.61 20.92
C ASN A 36 -21.63 15.24 22.24
N PRO A 37 -22.40 16.14 22.88
CA PRO A 37 -21.97 16.85 24.08
C PRO A 37 -21.65 15.92 25.25
N ASN A 38 -22.28 14.74 25.28
CA ASN A 38 -22.10 13.73 26.31
C ASN A 38 -20.98 12.72 25.99
N ARG A 39 -20.28 12.89 24.85
CA ARG A 39 -19.17 12.02 24.41
C ARG A 39 -19.54 10.53 24.41
N ILE A 40 -20.75 10.21 23.97
CA ILE A 40 -21.27 8.85 23.91
C ILE A 40 -20.49 8.08 22.83
N MET A 41 -19.94 6.93 23.21
CA MET A 41 -19.19 6.05 22.32
C MET A 41 -20.04 4.84 21.89
N PRO A 42 -19.88 4.34 20.66
CA PRO A 42 -20.55 3.12 20.24
C PRO A 42 -20.12 1.93 21.11
N GLN A 43 -21.11 1.13 21.52
CA GLN A 43 -20.90 -0.06 22.34
C GLN A 43 -21.23 -1.31 21.52
N PRO A 44 -20.48 -2.42 21.67
CA PRO A 44 -20.79 -3.68 20.96
C PRO A 44 -22.16 -4.26 21.29
N ARG A 45 -22.76 -3.88 22.42
CA ARG A 45 -24.07 -4.36 22.85
C ARG A 45 -24.86 -3.21 23.47
N TYR A 46 -26.13 -3.08 23.12
CA TYR A 46 -27.02 -2.08 23.72
C TYR A 46 -28.45 -2.62 23.89
N PRO A 47 -29.02 -2.60 25.10
CA PRO A 47 -30.39 -3.06 25.32
C PRO A 47 -31.44 -2.04 24.85
N VAL A 48 -32.47 -2.51 24.16
CA VAL A 48 -33.68 -1.79 23.75
C VAL A 48 -34.93 -2.64 24.05
N ASP A 49 -36.13 -2.08 23.91
CA ASP A 49 -37.38 -2.79 24.24
C ASP A 49 -37.59 -4.05 23.38
N GLU A 50 -37.11 -4.03 22.13
CA GLU A 50 -37.19 -5.14 21.19
C GLU A 50 -36.09 -6.21 21.38
N GLY A 51 -35.11 -5.98 22.25
CA GLY A 51 -34.01 -6.92 22.52
C GLY A 51 -32.64 -6.26 22.71
N VAL A 52 -31.57 -7.01 22.48
CA VAL A 52 -30.19 -6.47 22.55
C VAL A 52 -29.67 -6.26 21.13
N LEU A 53 -29.34 -5.01 20.80
CA LEU A 53 -28.63 -4.67 19.58
C LEU A 53 -27.16 -5.04 19.72
N GLU A 54 -26.57 -5.63 18.68
CA GLU A 54 -25.16 -6.03 18.65
C GLU A 54 -24.42 -5.34 17.50
N LEU A 55 -23.26 -4.76 17.81
CA LEU A 55 -22.31 -4.22 16.85
C LEU A 55 -21.03 -5.07 16.84
N PRO A 56 -20.38 -5.28 15.67
CA PRO A 56 -19.09 -5.93 15.61
C PRO A 56 -18.04 -5.21 16.47
N VAL A 57 -17.13 -5.99 17.06
CA VAL A 57 -16.01 -5.44 17.81
C VAL A 57 -14.98 -4.87 16.84
N PHE A 58 -14.55 -3.64 17.10
CA PHE A 58 -13.43 -3.02 16.41
C PHE A 58 -12.12 -3.50 17.05
N TYR A 59 -11.26 -4.16 16.28
CA TYR A 59 -9.95 -4.64 16.75
C TYR A 59 -8.91 -3.52 16.78
N ASP A 60 -7.83 -3.71 17.55
CA ASP A 60 -6.73 -2.73 17.65
C ASP A 60 -5.85 -2.65 16.41
N SER A 61 -5.99 -3.60 15.48
CA SER A 61 -5.23 -3.62 14.24
C SER A 61 -6.03 -4.30 13.14
N VAL A 62 -5.98 -3.72 11.95
CA VAL A 62 -6.41 -4.34 10.70
C VAL A 62 -5.44 -5.46 10.36
N LYS A 63 -6.01 -6.59 9.92
CA LYS A 63 -5.29 -7.76 9.45
C LYS A 63 -5.65 -8.04 7.99
N ALA A 64 -4.69 -8.54 7.23
CA ALA A 64 -4.96 -9.20 5.95
C ALA A 64 -5.69 -10.54 6.19
N LEU A 65 -6.34 -11.07 5.15
CA LEU A 65 -7.21 -12.24 5.28
C LEU A 65 -6.42 -13.51 5.66
N ASP A 66 -5.23 -13.68 5.09
CA ASP A 66 -4.32 -14.80 5.32
C ASP A 66 -3.72 -14.81 6.73
N GLN A 67 -3.75 -13.68 7.44
CA GLN A 67 -3.36 -13.59 8.85
C GLN A 67 -4.44 -14.11 9.82
N VAL A 68 -5.62 -14.48 9.29
CA VAL A 68 -6.78 -14.93 10.08
C VAL A 68 -7.26 -16.30 9.64
N VAL A 69 -7.25 -16.59 8.34
CA VAL A 69 -7.69 -17.88 7.77
C VAL A 69 -6.72 -18.38 6.70
N GLU A 70 -6.70 -19.68 6.43
CA GLU A 70 -5.95 -20.22 5.29
C GLU A 70 -6.53 -19.66 3.99
N VAL A 71 -5.64 -19.17 3.11
CA VAL A 71 -6.02 -18.59 1.81
C VAL A 71 -5.31 -19.35 0.70
N ASP A 72 -6.09 -19.95 -0.20
CA ASP A 72 -5.54 -20.75 -1.30
C ASP A 72 -4.96 -19.89 -2.43
N TYR A 73 -5.59 -18.77 -2.76
CA TYR A 73 -5.20 -17.92 -3.91
C TYR A 73 -5.37 -16.45 -3.59
N LEU A 74 -4.55 -15.62 -4.25
CA LEU A 74 -4.50 -14.17 -4.07
C LEU A 74 -4.82 -13.48 -5.39
N ILE A 75 -5.65 -12.44 -5.36
CA ILE A 75 -5.99 -11.62 -6.53
C ILE A 75 -5.73 -10.16 -6.13
N PRO A 76 -4.66 -9.52 -6.64
CA PRO A 76 -4.25 -8.21 -6.21
C PRO A 76 -5.05 -7.09 -6.90
N GLY A 77 -4.97 -5.87 -6.37
CA GLY A 77 -5.57 -4.67 -6.96
C GLY A 77 -6.59 -3.96 -6.08
N CYS A 78 -6.69 -2.64 -6.25
CA CYS A 78 -7.59 -1.75 -5.50
C CYS A 78 -8.43 -0.87 -6.45
N PRO A 79 -9.38 -1.44 -7.22
CA PRO A 79 -9.76 -2.86 -7.26
C PRO A 79 -8.90 -3.68 -8.25
N PRO A 80 -9.03 -5.02 -8.25
CA PRO A 80 -8.53 -5.86 -9.34
C PRO A 80 -9.19 -5.47 -10.66
N GLU A 81 -8.42 -5.45 -11.75
CA GLU A 81 -8.92 -5.03 -13.06
C GLU A 81 -9.82 -6.10 -13.70
N PRO A 82 -10.83 -5.72 -14.51
CA PRO A 82 -11.82 -6.66 -15.05
C PRO A 82 -11.21 -7.84 -15.82
N HIS A 83 -10.13 -7.62 -16.59
CA HIS A 83 -9.46 -8.70 -17.31
C HIS A 83 -8.77 -9.69 -16.37
N GLN A 84 -8.31 -9.26 -15.20
CA GLN A 84 -7.72 -10.15 -14.20
C GLN A 84 -8.78 -11.03 -13.55
N VAL A 85 -9.93 -10.43 -13.21
CA VAL A 85 -11.09 -11.18 -12.69
C VAL A 85 -11.52 -12.24 -13.70
N TRP A 86 -11.56 -11.88 -14.99
CA TRP A 86 -11.84 -12.83 -16.06
C TRP A 86 -10.79 -13.94 -16.16
N ALA A 87 -9.49 -13.61 -16.07
CA ALA A 87 -8.42 -14.60 -16.08
C ALA A 87 -8.56 -15.62 -14.92
N VAL A 88 -8.92 -15.17 -13.73
CA VAL A 88 -9.22 -16.05 -12.59
C VAL A 88 -10.41 -16.96 -12.90
N MET A 89 -11.49 -16.42 -13.46
CA MET A 89 -12.66 -17.22 -13.87
C MET A 89 -12.27 -18.28 -14.90
N GLN A 90 -11.42 -17.95 -15.87
CA GLN A 90 -10.93 -18.91 -16.85
C GLN A 90 -10.13 -20.05 -16.21
N VAL A 91 -9.31 -19.77 -15.20
CA VAL A 91 -8.60 -20.82 -14.44
C VAL A 91 -9.59 -21.78 -13.79
N VAL A 92 -10.62 -21.25 -13.13
CA VAL A 92 -11.65 -22.05 -12.45
C VAL A 92 -12.47 -22.87 -13.45
N ILE A 93 -12.90 -22.27 -14.56
CA ILE A 93 -13.68 -22.94 -15.61
C ILE A 93 -12.86 -24.07 -16.24
N ASN A 94 -11.59 -23.84 -16.58
CA ASN A 94 -10.73 -24.86 -17.16
C ASN A 94 -10.48 -26.03 -16.20
N ALA A 95 -10.27 -25.75 -14.91
CA ALA A 95 -10.12 -26.79 -13.92
C ALA A 95 -11.39 -27.65 -13.78
N PHE A 96 -12.56 -27.02 -13.76
CA PHE A 96 -13.83 -27.71 -13.57
C PHE A 96 -14.32 -28.46 -14.83
N GLN A 97 -14.22 -27.85 -16.01
CA GLN A 97 -14.78 -28.40 -17.26
C GLN A 97 -13.78 -29.26 -18.04
N HIS A 98 -12.48 -28.98 -17.92
CA HIS A 98 -11.45 -29.62 -18.74
C HIS A 98 -10.42 -30.40 -17.90
N GLY A 99 -10.60 -30.46 -16.57
CA GLY A 99 -9.68 -31.18 -15.68
C GLY A 99 -8.28 -30.59 -15.64
N ALA A 100 -8.13 -29.31 -16.00
CA ALA A 100 -6.84 -28.63 -15.93
C ALA A 100 -6.36 -28.52 -14.47
N PRO A 101 -5.05 -28.64 -14.20
CA PRO A 101 -4.54 -28.46 -12.85
C PRO A 101 -4.77 -27.01 -12.39
N LEU A 102 -5.22 -26.86 -11.15
CA LEU A 102 -5.24 -25.54 -10.50
C LEU A 102 -3.80 -25.06 -10.25
N PRO A 103 -3.57 -23.74 -10.21
CA PRO A 103 -2.30 -23.19 -9.74
C PRO A 103 -1.95 -23.73 -8.34
N PRO A 104 -0.66 -23.78 -7.98
CA PRO A 104 -0.27 -24.10 -6.62
C PRO A 104 -0.96 -23.18 -5.59
N LYS A 105 -1.31 -23.72 -4.42
CA LYS A 105 -1.78 -22.89 -3.29
C LYS A 105 -0.77 -21.78 -2.99
N GLY A 106 -1.26 -20.61 -2.61
CA GLY A 106 -0.50 -19.38 -2.42
C GLY A 106 -0.23 -18.60 -3.71
N SER A 107 -0.66 -19.11 -4.88
CA SER A 107 -0.45 -18.39 -6.15
C SER A 107 -1.22 -17.07 -6.19
N ILE A 108 -0.58 -16.07 -6.76
CA ILE A 108 -1.21 -14.82 -7.18
C ILE A 108 -1.74 -15.03 -8.60
N VAL A 109 -3.04 -14.89 -8.79
CA VAL A 109 -3.74 -15.19 -10.04
C VAL A 109 -4.19 -13.89 -10.71
N GLY A 110 -4.04 -13.82 -12.04
CA GLY A 110 -4.44 -12.65 -12.82
C GLY A 110 -3.43 -11.50 -12.81
N ALA A 111 -2.23 -11.68 -12.22
CA ALA A 111 -1.16 -10.69 -12.21
C ALA A 111 0.16 -11.33 -12.67
N GLY A 112 1.12 -10.50 -13.11
CA GLY A 112 2.43 -10.98 -13.56
C GLY A 112 3.37 -11.32 -12.42
N ASP A 113 4.57 -11.78 -12.76
CA ASP A 113 5.66 -12.17 -11.85
C ASP A 113 6.87 -11.22 -11.94
N VAL A 114 6.67 -10.04 -12.52
CA VAL A 114 7.68 -9.00 -12.63
C VAL A 114 7.23 -7.71 -11.96
N ALA A 115 8.14 -6.76 -11.83
CA ALA A 115 7.80 -5.42 -11.38
C ALA A 115 6.93 -4.70 -12.42
N MET A 116 6.06 -3.80 -11.97
CA MET A 116 5.17 -3.00 -12.82
C MET A 116 5.95 -2.15 -13.84
N CYS A 117 7.22 -1.85 -13.56
CA CYS A 117 8.12 -1.16 -14.48
C CYS A 117 8.24 -1.85 -15.86
N GLU A 118 8.08 -3.18 -15.94
CA GLU A 118 8.15 -3.95 -17.19
C GLU A 118 6.95 -3.68 -18.11
N GLU A 119 5.78 -3.35 -17.55
CA GLU A 119 4.57 -3.00 -18.31
C GLU A 119 4.46 -1.47 -18.52
N CYS A 120 5.31 -0.69 -17.86
CA CYS A 120 5.25 0.76 -17.89
C CYS A 120 5.84 1.32 -19.20
N PRO A 121 5.05 2.04 -20.02
CA PRO A 121 5.48 2.50 -21.34
C PRO A 121 6.42 3.71 -21.30
N LEU A 122 6.63 4.32 -20.13
CA LEU A 122 7.52 5.47 -19.99
C LEU A 122 8.98 5.04 -20.16
N GLU A 123 9.74 5.87 -20.88
CA GLU A 123 11.17 5.70 -21.12
C GLU A 123 11.96 5.91 -19.82
N LYS A 124 12.96 5.07 -19.61
CA LYS A 124 13.77 5.03 -18.39
C LYS A 124 15.23 5.18 -18.80
N SER A 125 15.92 6.21 -18.33
CA SER A 125 17.27 6.55 -18.78
C SER A 125 18.18 7.05 -17.65
N GLU A 126 17.69 7.95 -16.81
CA GLU A 126 18.43 8.53 -15.68
C GLU A 126 18.23 7.70 -14.41
N LYS A 127 19.26 7.57 -13.57
CA LYS A 127 19.19 6.77 -12.34
C LYS A 127 19.43 7.57 -11.07
N SER A 128 19.73 8.86 -11.18
CA SER A 128 20.03 9.74 -10.06
C SER A 128 18.93 10.79 -9.84
N ILE A 129 18.38 10.83 -8.62
CA ILE A 129 17.30 11.73 -8.21
C ILE A 129 17.84 12.71 -7.20
N ALA A 130 17.84 13.99 -7.55
CA ALA A 130 18.30 15.08 -6.68
C ALA A 130 17.22 15.61 -5.72
N ARG A 131 15.94 15.34 -6.00
CA ARG A 131 14.80 15.83 -5.22
C ARG A 131 13.53 15.06 -5.53
N PHE A 132 12.66 14.88 -4.53
CA PHE A 132 11.29 14.46 -4.76
C PHE A 132 10.32 15.66 -4.77
N TYR A 133 9.31 15.57 -5.63
CA TYR A 133 8.23 16.54 -5.78
C TYR A 133 6.89 15.90 -5.43
N ARG A 134 6.03 16.70 -4.82
CA ARG A 134 4.61 16.40 -4.67
C ARG A 134 3.92 16.61 -6.03
N PRO A 135 2.84 15.86 -6.33
CA PRO A 135 2.20 15.91 -7.66
C PRO A 135 1.71 17.29 -8.13
N TYR A 136 1.52 18.26 -7.23
CA TYR A 136 1.11 19.62 -7.59
C TYR A 136 2.29 20.60 -7.81
N GLU A 137 3.51 20.21 -7.45
CA GLU A 137 4.68 21.10 -7.50
C GLU A 137 5.27 21.21 -8.91
N ILE A 138 5.09 20.17 -9.73
CA ILE A 138 5.61 20.10 -11.09
C ILE A 138 4.58 19.48 -12.03
N THR A 139 4.69 19.80 -13.31
CA THR A 139 4.03 19.03 -14.39
C THR A 139 5.08 18.11 -15.00
N PRO A 140 4.91 16.79 -14.93
CA PRO A 140 5.90 15.87 -15.47
C PRO A 140 5.97 15.95 -17.00
N GLU A 141 7.18 15.89 -17.53
CA GLU A 141 7.49 15.69 -18.95
C GLU A 141 6.83 14.38 -19.42
N PRO A 142 5.99 14.42 -20.48
CA PRO A 142 5.36 13.24 -21.03
C PRO A 142 6.38 12.24 -21.58
N GLY A 143 6.10 10.95 -21.42
CA GLY A 143 6.94 9.87 -21.98
C GLY A 143 8.18 9.52 -21.15
N VAL A 144 8.58 10.36 -20.19
CA VAL A 144 9.74 10.10 -19.31
C VAL A 144 9.28 9.46 -18.00
N CYS A 145 10.07 8.53 -17.47
CA CYS A 145 9.80 7.87 -16.18
C CYS A 145 9.53 8.88 -15.06
N LEU A 146 8.35 8.78 -14.43
CA LEU A 146 7.94 9.70 -13.37
C LEU A 146 8.89 9.68 -12.17
N LEU A 147 9.47 8.52 -11.84
CA LEU A 147 10.42 8.41 -10.72
C LEU A 147 11.70 9.21 -10.99
N GLU A 148 12.21 9.17 -12.22
CA GLU A 148 13.42 9.90 -12.63
C GLU A 148 13.20 11.42 -12.60
N GLN A 149 11.94 11.85 -12.77
CA GLN A 149 11.53 13.26 -12.64
C GLN A 149 11.28 13.68 -11.19
N GLY A 150 11.58 12.83 -10.21
CA GLY A 150 11.37 13.10 -8.78
C GLY A 150 9.92 12.91 -8.32
N ILE A 151 9.02 12.34 -9.12
CA ILE A 151 7.68 11.96 -8.64
C ILE A 151 7.74 10.56 -8.04
N ILE A 152 7.43 10.45 -6.74
CA ILE A 152 7.42 9.14 -6.06
C ILE A 152 6.46 8.19 -6.78
N CYS A 153 7.01 7.07 -7.26
CA CYS A 153 6.32 6.05 -8.02
C CYS A 153 6.69 4.67 -7.45
N MET A 154 5.70 3.93 -6.95
CA MET A 154 5.88 2.62 -6.34
C MET A 154 6.19 1.49 -7.35
N GLY A 155 6.27 1.79 -8.65
CA GLY A 155 6.40 0.80 -9.74
C GLY A 155 7.51 -0.24 -9.50
N PRO A 156 8.72 0.15 -9.08
CA PRO A 156 9.82 -0.79 -8.80
C PRO A 156 9.54 -1.80 -7.68
N ALA A 157 8.64 -1.46 -6.75
CA ALA A 157 8.25 -2.30 -5.63
C ALA A 157 6.82 -2.86 -5.78
N THR A 158 6.24 -2.80 -6.99
CA THR A 158 4.86 -3.25 -7.22
C THR A 158 4.84 -4.33 -8.29
N ARG A 159 4.04 -5.38 -8.07
CA ARG A 159 3.78 -6.44 -9.06
C ARG A 159 3.07 -5.89 -10.31
N SER A 160 3.40 -6.46 -11.46
CA SER A 160 2.75 -6.14 -12.75
C SER A 160 1.37 -6.79 -12.90
N GLY A 161 0.59 -6.40 -13.92
CA GLY A 161 -0.72 -6.96 -14.24
C GLY A 161 -1.82 -5.91 -14.39
N CYS A 162 -1.58 -4.69 -13.91
CA CYS A 162 -2.52 -3.57 -14.08
C CYS A 162 -2.38 -2.89 -15.44
N GLY A 163 -1.35 -3.21 -16.22
CA GLY A 163 -1.06 -2.52 -17.48
C GLY A 163 -0.50 -1.11 -17.28
N ALA A 164 0.02 -0.81 -16.08
CA ALA A 164 0.63 0.47 -15.74
C ALA A 164 -0.24 1.70 -16.07
N LEU A 165 -1.52 1.67 -15.66
CA LEU A 165 -2.49 2.73 -16.00
C LEU A 165 -2.14 4.09 -15.38
N CYS A 166 -1.64 4.13 -14.13
CA CYS A 166 -1.39 5.41 -13.45
C CYS A 166 -0.30 6.24 -14.15
N PRO A 167 0.88 5.69 -14.49
CA PRO A 167 1.92 6.47 -15.16
C PRO A 167 1.51 7.01 -16.53
N GLN A 168 0.61 6.31 -17.25
CA GLN A 168 0.09 6.76 -18.54
C GLN A 168 -0.71 8.07 -18.44
N VAL A 169 -1.22 8.40 -17.25
CA VAL A 169 -1.93 9.65 -16.98
C VAL A 169 -1.11 10.60 -16.10
N GLY A 170 0.22 10.43 -16.07
CA GLY A 170 1.13 11.31 -15.31
C GLY A 170 1.12 11.10 -13.80
N MET A 171 0.53 10.01 -13.31
CA MET A 171 0.52 9.67 -11.88
C MET A 171 1.50 8.55 -11.56
N GLY A 172 2.38 8.77 -10.57
CA GLY A 172 3.22 7.69 -10.03
C GLY A 172 2.38 6.50 -9.56
N CYS A 173 2.87 5.29 -9.82
CA CYS A 173 2.27 4.07 -9.27
C CYS A 173 2.07 4.21 -7.76
N ARG A 174 0.93 3.74 -7.25
CA ARG A 174 0.60 3.82 -5.82
C ARG A 174 0.84 2.53 -5.06
N GLY A 175 1.15 1.42 -5.74
CA GLY A 175 1.50 0.16 -5.10
C GLY A 175 0.34 -0.78 -4.78
N CYS A 176 -0.86 -0.55 -5.31
CA CYS A 176 -2.06 -1.30 -4.94
C CYS A 176 -2.09 -2.78 -5.37
N TYR A 177 -1.10 -3.23 -6.14
CA TYR A 177 -0.98 -4.63 -6.58
C TYR A 177 -0.06 -5.47 -5.69
N GLY A 178 0.50 -4.86 -4.65
CA GLY A 178 1.40 -5.53 -3.71
C GLY A 178 2.79 -5.82 -4.27
N PRO A 179 3.63 -6.53 -3.51
CA PRO A 179 5.03 -6.72 -3.83
C PRO A 179 5.26 -7.66 -5.03
N PRO A 180 6.37 -7.47 -5.78
CA PRO A 180 6.81 -8.43 -6.78
C PRO A 180 7.25 -9.75 -6.13
N PRO A 181 7.44 -10.84 -6.89
CA PRO A 181 7.90 -12.12 -6.32
C PRO A 181 9.19 -11.99 -5.51
N GLY A 182 9.27 -12.75 -4.41
CA GLY A 182 10.43 -12.76 -3.52
C GLY A 182 10.56 -11.53 -2.62
N VAL A 183 9.61 -10.59 -2.67
CA VAL A 183 9.55 -9.44 -1.77
C VAL A 183 8.43 -9.65 -0.76
N TYR A 184 8.80 -9.63 0.52
CA TYR A 184 7.84 -9.76 1.62
C TYR A 184 7.22 -8.41 1.99
N ASP A 185 8.07 -7.39 2.15
CA ASP A 185 7.66 -6.04 2.55
C ASP A 185 7.83 -5.06 1.38
N GLN A 186 6.69 -4.65 0.81
CA GLN A 186 6.65 -3.71 -0.30
C GLN A 186 7.26 -2.34 0.07
N GLY A 187 6.94 -1.82 1.26
CA GLY A 187 7.38 -0.50 1.68
C GLY A 187 8.89 -0.47 1.91
N ALA A 188 9.43 -1.49 2.58
CA ALA A 188 10.87 -1.66 2.77
C ALA A 188 11.60 -1.84 1.42
N LYS A 189 11.01 -2.60 0.48
CA LYS A 189 11.57 -2.73 -0.87
C LYS A 189 11.61 -1.39 -1.61
N MET A 190 10.57 -0.57 -1.48
CA MET A 190 10.56 0.75 -2.10
C MET A 190 11.57 1.69 -1.45
N LEU A 191 11.70 1.67 -0.13
CA LEU A 191 12.72 2.43 0.59
C LEU A 191 14.13 2.07 0.11
N SER A 192 14.42 0.77 -0.05
CA SER A 192 15.68 0.30 -0.61
C SER A 192 15.89 0.77 -2.05
N ALA A 193 14.84 0.76 -2.88
CA ALA A 193 14.90 1.26 -4.25
C ALA A 193 15.23 2.77 -4.28
N ILE A 194 14.55 3.58 -3.45
CA ILE A 194 14.78 5.02 -3.33
C ILE A 194 16.21 5.31 -2.87
N ALA A 195 16.67 4.65 -1.81
CA ALA A 195 18.02 4.84 -1.29
C ALA A 195 19.10 4.54 -2.35
N SER A 196 18.81 3.68 -3.33
CA SER A 196 19.74 3.32 -4.40
C SER A 196 19.79 4.32 -5.56
N VAL A 197 18.81 5.22 -5.66
CA VAL A 197 18.68 6.18 -6.77
C VAL A 197 18.78 7.63 -6.32
N ILE A 198 18.84 7.91 -5.02
CA ILE A 198 19.14 9.25 -4.53
C ILE A 198 20.55 9.63 -5.01
N ALA A 199 20.70 10.86 -5.46
CA ALA A 199 22.00 11.43 -5.77
C ALA A 199 22.89 11.40 -4.52
N ALA A 200 23.73 10.38 -4.41
CA ALA A 200 24.83 10.35 -3.45
C ALA A 200 25.90 11.29 -3.99
N GLY A 201 26.46 12.12 -3.11
CA GLY A 201 27.44 13.16 -3.46
C GLY A 201 28.65 12.67 -4.26
N GLU A 202 29.54 13.59 -4.62
CA GLU A 202 30.67 13.26 -5.50
C GLU A 202 31.79 12.46 -4.79
N PRO A 203 32.54 11.60 -5.51
CA PRO A 203 33.68 10.89 -4.95
C PRO A 203 34.69 11.84 -4.28
N GLY A 204 35.01 11.59 -3.02
CA GLY A 204 35.96 12.41 -2.25
C GLY A 204 35.32 13.51 -1.40
N GLN A 205 33.99 13.66 -1.44
CA GLN A 205 33.27 14.49 -0.47
C GLN A 205 33.33 13.89 0.93
N PRO A 206 33.37 14.72 2.00
CA PRO A 206 33.27 14.25 3.38
C PRO A 206 31.96 13.51 3.63
N GLU A 207 32.00 12.43 4.41
CA GLU A 207 30.84 11.59 4.73
C GLU A 207 29.70 12.41 5.36
N GLU A 208 30.02 13.35 6.26
CA GLU A 208 29.03 14.24 6.89
C GLU A 208 28.27 15.12 5.88
N GLU A 209 28.94 15.55 4.80
CA GLU A 209 28.28 16.34 3.74
C GLU A 209 27.36 15.46 2.89
N ILE A 210 27.79 14.24 2.57
CA ILE A 210 26.97 13.26 1.84
C ILE A 210 25.72 12.90 2.66
N GLU A 211 25.86 12.66 3.96
CA GLU A 211 24.73 12.37 4.85
C GLU A 211 23.73 13.54 4.89
N ARG A 212 24.23 14.78 5.01
CA ARG A 212 23.38 15.98 5.00
C ARG A 212 22.61 16.12 3.69
N ASP A 213 23.26 15.89 2.56
CA ASP A 213 22.66 16.04 1.24
C ASP A 213 21.61 14.95 0.99
N ILE A 214 21.88 13.70 1.37
CA ILE A 214 20.89 12.61 1.35
C ILE A 214 19.69 12.95 2.23
N GLN A 215 19.93 13.42 3.45
CA GLN A 215 18.85 13.80 4.36
C GLN A 215 17.98 14.92 3.78
N ALA A 216 18.60 15.91 3.13
CA ALA A 216 17.87 16.98 2.45
C ALA A 216 16.96 16.47 1.32
N VAL A 217 17.34 15.40 0.62
CA VAL A 217 16.47 14.73 -0.37
C VAL A 217 15.35 13.95 0.33
N ILE A 218 15.66 13.17 1.36
CA ILE A 218 14.67 12.38 2.10
C ILE A 218 13.60 13.27 2.75
N ASP A 219 13.99 14.44 3.28
CA ASP A 219 13.08 15.41 3.89
C ASP A 219 12.05 15.98 2.91
N THR A 220 12.26 15.80 1.60
CA THR A 220 11.25 16.17 0.58
C THR A 220 10.11 15.16 0.47
N ILE A 221 10.19 14.03 1.16
CA ILE A 221 9.13 13.02 1.26
C ILE A 221 8.31 13.27 2.52
N PRO A 222 7.13 13.90 2.43
CA PRO A 222 6.43 14.41 3.61
C PRO A 222 5.81 13.32 4.50
N ASP A 223 5.48 12.17 3.92
CA ASP A 223 4.82 11.06 4.62
C ASP A 223 5.32 9.71 4.07
N PRO A 224 6.48 9.22 4.52
CA PRO A 224 7.02 7.93 4.10
C PRO A 224 6.07 6.77 4.43
N ALA A 225 5.41 6.80 5.59
CA ALA A 225 4.54 5.72 6.03
C ALA A 225 3.29 5.60 5.13
N GLY A 226 2.52 6.67 4.97
CA GLY A 226 1.33 6.69 4.11
C GLY A 226 1.62 6.66 2.61
N THR A 227 2.89 6.84 2.21
CA THR A 227 3.34 6.68 0.82
C THR A 227 3.77 5.24 0.52
N PHE A 228 4.67 4.67 1.31
CA PHE A 228 5.27 3.36 1.03
C PHE A 228 4.45 2.18 1.55
N TYR A 229 3.60 2.40 2.55
CA TYR A 229 2.74 1.37 3.15
C TYR A 229 1.24 1.62 2.91
N ARG A 230 0.90 2.47 1.93
CA ARG A 230 -0.49 2.87 1.62
C ARG A 230 -1.46 1.70 1.51
N PHE A 231 -1.01 0.57 0.97
CA PHE A 231 -1.84 -0.61 0.73
C PHE A 231 -1.43 -1.85 1.53
N SER A 232 -0.31 -1.78 2.25
CA SER A 232 0.37 -2.98 2.76
C SER A 232 0.79 -2.88 4.22
N MET A 233 0.34 -1.86 4.95
CA MET A 233 0.71 -1.65 6.36
C MET A 233 0.46 -2.89 7.24
N ALA A 234 -0.65 -3.60 7.07
CA ALA A 234 -0.97 -4.79 7.87
C ALA A 234 -0.02 -5.97 7.59
N HIS A 235 0.51 -6.06 6.37
CA HIS A 235 1.44 -7.11 5.93
C HIS A 235 2.91 -6.67 5.97
N SER A 236 3.19 -5.42 6.35
CA SER A 236 4.56 -4.93 6.57
C SER A 236 5.24 -5.66 7.73
N LEU A 237 6.57 -5.64 7.76
CA LEU A 237 7.37 -6.12 8.90
C LEU A 237 7.06 -5.36 10.19
N LEU A 238 6.55 -4.12 10.07
CA LEU A 238 6.20 -3.28 11.21
C LEU A 238 4.82 -3.62 11.77
N HIS A 239 3.87 -4.07 10.93
CA HIS A 239 2.46 -4.36 11.20
C HIS A 239 1.61 -3.21 11.77
N ARG A 240 2.13 -2.45 12.74
CA ARG A 240 1.49 -1.31 13.41
C ARG A 240 2.54 -0.38 14.02
N ALA A 241 2.15 0.87 14.27
CA ALA A 241 2.97 1.76 15.09
C ALA A 241 3.05 1.25 16.54
N ARG A 242 4.19 1.50 17.18
CA ARG A 242 4.35 1.25 18.62
C ARG A 242 3.57 2.32 19.38
N ILE A 243 2.41 1.93 19.90
CA ILE A 243 1.57 2.81 20.70
C ILE A 243 2.05 2.69 22.14
N GLN A 244 2.57 3.79 22.71
CA GLN A 244 2.71 3.87 24.16
C GLN A 244 1.30 3.94 24.71
N GLU A 245 0.82 2.86 25.32
CA GLU A 245 -0.36 2.93 26.17
C GLU A 245 -0.05 3.96 27.24
N SER A 246 -0.86 5.03 27.30
CA SER A 246 -0.90 5.86 28.48
C SER A 246 -1.29 4.92 29.62
N VAL A 247 -0.32 4.61 30.49
CA VAL A 247 -0.58 3.96 31.78
C VAL A 247 -1.66 4.79 32.46
N GLN A 248 -2.88 4.27 32.51
CA GLN A 248 -3.92 4.75 33.41
C GLN A 248 -3.69 4.18 34.80
#